data_AF-A0A959J0S3-F1
#
_entry.id   AF-A0A959J0S3-F1
#
_cell.length_a   1.000
_cell.length_b   1.000
_cell.length_c   1.000
_cell.angle_alpha   90.00
_cell.angle_beta   90.00
_cell.angle_gamma   90.00
#
_symmetry.space_group_name_H-M   'P 1'
#
loop_
_entity.id
_entity.type
_entity.pdbx_description
1 polymer ?
#
loop_
_entity_poly.entity_id
_entity_poly.type
_entity_poly.pdbx_seq_one_letter_code
_entity_poly.pdbx_strand_id
1 'polypeptide(L)'
;NWFTMINVPYDRGQDWQMMAQIARTHVLRKLSFILKRDISTLIHQERIVTPDIIDKKTLSYTGSLYGTSSNDRMAAFARHPNKSPDFDNLFFLGGSVHPGGGIPLCLFSASIVDDMIP
;
A
#
# COMPACT_ATOMS: atom_id res chain seq x y z
N ASN A 1 -18.50 -12.12 -1.42
CA ASN A 1 -17.05 -11.85 -1.58
C ASN A 1 -16.53 -11.18 -0.32
N TRP A 2 -15.52 -11.76 0.33
CA TRP A 2 -14.90 -11.22 1.53
C TRP A 2 -13.54 -10.65 1.19
N PHE A 3 -13.18 -9.55 1.84
CA PHE A 3 -11.84 -8.96 1.77
C PHE A 3 -11.32 -8.81 3.20
N THR A 4 -10.15 -9.38 3.45
CA THR A 4 -9.47 -9.28 4.74
C THR A 4 -8.11 -8.66 4.51
N MET A 5 -7.82 -7.59 5.24
CA MET A 5 -6.52 -6.92 5.22
C MET A 5 -5.97 -6.87 6.64
N ILE A 6 -4.68 -7.11 6.77
CA ILE A 6 -3.93 -6.92 8.00
C ILE A 6 -2.76 -5.98 7.70
N ASN A 7 -2.39 -5.14 8.66
CA ASN A 7 -1.18 -4.36 8.55
C ASN A 7 0.04 -5.29 8.69
N VAL A 8 1.02 -5.11 7.82
CA VAL A 8 2.27 -5.88 7.79
C VAL A 8 3.44 -4.91 7.60
N PRO A 9 4.67 -5.28 7.99
CA PRO A 9 5.85 -4.51 7.62
C PRO A 9 6.05 -4.52 6.09
N TYR A 10 6.82 -3.57 5.60
CA TYR A 10 7.29 -3.56 4.21
C TYR A 10 8.32 -4.66 3.95
N ASP A 11 8.51 -4.98 2.69
CA ASP A 11 9.46 -6.01 2.26
C ASP A 11 10.91 -5.57 2.49
N ARG A 12 11.65 -6.43 3.17
CA ARG A 12 13.10 -6.32 3.47
C ARG A 12 13.81 -7.66 3.28
N GLY A 13 13.24 -8.57 2.48
CA GLY A 13 13.78 -9.91 2.23
C GLY A 13 13.27 -10.97 3.19
N GLN A 14 12.11 -10.75 3.82
CA GLN A 14 11.45 -11.79 4.61
C GLN A 14 10.87 -12.89 3.69
N ASP A 15 10.64 -14.08 4.24
CA ASP A 15 9.88 -15.13 3.54
C ASP A 15 8.38 -14.82 3.59
N TRP A 16 7.89 -14.12 2.56
CA TRP A 16 6.48 -13.74 2.44
C TRP A 16 5.54 -14.91 2.20
N GLN A 17 6.02 -16.02 1.63
CA GLN A 17 5.21 -17.22 1.46
C GLN A 17 4.92 -17.86 2.83
N MET A 18 5.95 -18.00 3.67
CA MET A 18 5.81 -18.50 5.04
C MET A 18 4.93 -17.55 5.88
N MET A 19 5.21 -16.24 5.84
CA MET A 19 4.45 -15.26 6.63
C MET A 19 2.97 -15.20 6.22
N ALA A 20 2.67 -15.29 4.93
CA ALA A 20 1.28 -15.35 4.45
C ALA A 20 0.54 -16.58 4.99
N GLN A 21 1.18 -17.75 5.04
CA GLN A 21 0.57 -18.97 5.55
C GLN A 21 0.28 -18.88 7.06
N ILE A 22 1.21 -18.30 7.82
CA ILE A 22 1.04 -18.03 9.26
C ILE A 22 -0.15 -17.07 9.46
N ALA A 23 -0.15 -15.94 8.75
CA ALA A 23 -1.21 -14.94 8.83
C ALA A 23 -2.58 -15.53 8.47
N ARG A 24 -2.66 -16.30 7.39
CA ARG A 24 -3.88 -17.00 6.95
C ARG A 24 -4.45 -17.88 8.05
N THR A 25 -3.60 -18.69 8.69
CA THR A 25 -4.00 -19.59 9.78
C THR A 25 -4.57 -18.80 10.96
N HIS A 26 -3.93 -17.71 11.36
CA HIS A 26 -4.40 -16.85 12.45
C HIS A 26 -5.71 -16.14 12.12
N VAL A 27 -5.85 -15.62 10.90
CA VAL A 27 -7.07 -14.94 10.41
C VAL A 27 -8.24 -15.91 10.41
N LEU A 28 -8.09 -17.09 9.81
CA LEU A 28 -9.15 -18.10 9.78
C LEU A 28 -9.55 -18.52 11.19
N ARG A 29 -8.58 -18.81 12.07
CA ARG A 29 -8.87 -19.16 13.47
C ARG A 29 -9.65 -18.05 14.18
N LYS A 30 -9.24 -16.79 14.01
CA LYS A 30 -9.87 -15.64 14.66
C LYS A 30 -11.29 -15.41 14.15
N LEU A 31 -11.49 -15.45 12.83
CA LEU A 31 -12.81 -15.26 12.22
C LEU A 31 -13.74 -16.43 12.54
N SER A 32 -13.27 -17.68 12.44
CA SER A 32 -14.08 -18.86 12.79
C SER A 32 -14.55 -18.82 14.24
N PHE A 33 -13.68 -18.37 15.16
CA PHE A 33 -14.04 -18.19 16.57
C PHE A 33 -15.11 -17.11 16.76
N ILE A 34 -14.95 -15.93 16.15
CA ILE A 34 -15.90 -14.82 16.28
C ILE A 34 -17.27 -15.18 15.69
N LEU A 35 -17.26 -15.85 14.54
CA LEU A 35 -18.47 -16.19 13.78
C LEU A 35 -19.12 -17.50 14.26
N LYS A 36 -18.48 -18.21 15.19
CA LYS A 36 -18.91 -19.52 15.70
C LYS A 36 -19.16 -20.55 14.60
N ARG A 37 -18.36 -20.49 13.52
CA ARG A 37 -18.46 -21.37 12.36
C ARG A 37 -17.09 -21.53 11.73
N ASP A 38 -16.73 -22.75 11.35
CA ASP A 38 -15.49 -22.96 10.61
C ASP A 38 -15.62 -22.44 9.17
N ILE A 39 -15.09 -21.24 8.94
CA ILE A 39 -15.12 -20.61 7.62
C ILE A 39 -14.09 -21.18 6.65
N SER A 40 -13.10 -21.94 7.12
CA SER A 40 -12.04 -22.48 6.25
C SER A 40 -12.61 -23.48 5.23
N THR A 41 -13.66 -24.22 5.62
CA THR A 41 -14.39 -25.15 4.76
C THR A 41 -15.27 -24.48 3.72
N LEU A 42 -15.51 -23.17 3.83
CA LEU A 42 -16.40 -22.41 2.95
C LEU A 42 -15.65 -21.65 1.84
N ILE A 43 -14.32 -21.76 1.79
CA ILE A 43 -13.49 -21.05 0.82
C ILE A 43 -13.40 -21.88 -0.46
N HIS A 44 -14.08 -21.44 -1.51
CA HIS A 44 -13.96 -22.04 -2.85
C HIS A 44 -12.76 -21.50 -3.64
N GLN A 45 -12.41 -20.24 -3.44
CA GLN A 45 -11.29 -19.59 -4.10
C GLN A 45 -10.67 -18.56 -3.16
N GLU A 46 -9.34 -18.45 -3.24
CA GLU A 46 -8.56 -17.52 -2.44
C GLU A 46 -7.53 -16.83 -3.32
N ARG A 47 -7.29 -15.55 -3.04
CA ARG A 47 -6.17 -14.79 -3.62
C ARG A 47 -5.46 -14.07 -2.48
N ILE A 48 -4.17 -14.35 -2.34
CA ILE A 48 -3.32 -13.69 -1.36
C ILE A 48 -2.47 -12.64 -2.08
N VAL A 49 -2.33 -11.48 -1.46
CA VAL A 49 -1.48 -10.38 -1.94
C VAL A 49 -0.58 -9.95 -0.79
N THR A 50 0.73 -10.11 -0.98
CA THR A 50 1.80 -9.75 -0.04
C THR A 50 2.54 -8.50 -0.53
N PRO A 51 3.33 -7.83 0.34
CA PRO A 51 4.10 -6.64 -0.05
C PRO A 51 5.00 -6.85 -1.27
N ASP A 52 5.69 -7.99 -1.40
CA ASP A 52 6.53 -8.28 -2.58
C ASP A 52 5.69 -8.40 -3.87
N ILE A 53 4.44 -8.86 -3.77
CA ILE A 53 3.50 -8.88 -4.90
C ILE A 53 3.01 -7.47 -5.24
N ILE A 54 2.77 -6.62 -4.24
CA ILE A 54 2.36 -5.23 -4.44
C ILE A 54 3.47 -4.45 -5.14
N ASP A 55 4.72 -4.61 -4.67
CA ASP A 55 5.91 -4.02 -5.27
C ASP A 55 5.98 -4.38 -6.76
N LYS A 56 6.02 -5.68 -7.08
CA LYS A 56 6.10 -6.17 -8.47
C LYS A 56 4.96 -5.70 -9.37
N LYS A 57 3.75 -5.53 -8.83
CA LYS A 57 2.56 -5.18 -9.63
C LYS A 57 2.37 -3.69 -9.85
N THR A 58 2.83 -2.87 -8.91
CA THR A 58 2.52 -1.43 -8.90
C THR A 58 3.78 -0.56 -8.90
N LEU A 59 4.96 -1.17 -8.87
CA LEU A 59 6.26 -0.51 -8.68
C LEU A 59 6.30 0.31 -7.38
N SER A 60 5.49 -0.07 -6.39
CA SER A 60 5.49 0.54 -5.07
C SER A 60 6.65 -0.03 -4.28
N TYR A 61 7.73 0.73 -4.15
CA TYR A 61 8.95 0.31 -3.47
C TYR A 61 8.66 -0.35 -2.11
N THR A 62 9.18 -1.57 -1.92
CA THR A 62 9.01 -2.44 -0.74
C THR A 62 7.56 -2.82 -0.41
N GLY A 63 6.64 -2.64 -1.37
CA GLY A 63 5.22 -2.90 -1.21
C GLY A 63 4.47 -1.86 -0.37
N SER A 64 5.01 -0.64 -0.23
CA SER A 64 4.39 0.42 0.56
C SER A 64 3.07 0.91 -0.06
N LEU A 65 1.99 0.94 0.73
CA LEU A 65 0.67 1.38 0.25
C LEU A 65 0.52 2.90 0.12
N TYR A 66 1.30 3.66 0.88
CA TYR A 66 1.15 5.11 1.03
C TYR A 66 2.47 5.87 0.85
N GLY A 67 3.44 5.26 0.18
CA GLY A 67 4.79 5.82 0.06
C GLY A 67 5.51 5.89 1.42
N THR A 68 6.23 6.98 1.66
CA THR A 68 6.98 7.19 2.90
C THR A 68 6.05 7.30 4.12
N SER A 69 6.43 6.61 5.21
CA SER A 69 5.62 6.61 6.44
C SER A 69 5.50 8.01 7.04
N SER A 70 4.31 8.37 7.53
CA SER A 70 4.05 9.66 8.19
C SER A 70 4.21 9.58 9.71
N ASN A 71 5.24 8.88 10.18
CA ASN A 71 5.44 8.59 11.61
C ASN A 71 6.06 9.75 12.39
N ASP A 72 6.45 10.83 11.71
CA ASP A 72 6.96 12.05 12.31
C ASP A 72 6.11 13.26 11.90
N ARG A 73 6.00 14.26 12.80
CA ARG A 73 5.24 15.51 12.54
C ARG A 73 5.73 16.24 11.28
N MET A 74 7.00 16.04 10.91
CA MET A 74 7.63 16.68 9.76
C MET A 74 7.61 15.82 8.48
N ALA A 75 7.11 14.57 8.55
CA ALA A 75 7.15 13.64 7.42
C ALA A 75 6.38 14.15 6.19
N ALA A 76 5.36 14.99 6.39
CA ALA A 76 4.62 15.62 5.30
C ALA A 76 5.48 16.59 4.48
N PHE A 77 6.48 17.24 5.10
CA PHE A 77 7.40 18.18 4.44
C PHE A 77 8.57 17.48 3.73
N ALA A 78 8.82 16.22 4.08
CA ALA A 78 9.84 15.39 3.42
C ALA A 78 9.30 14.64 2.18
N ARG A 79 8.04 14.85 1.80
CA ARG A 79 7.46 14.23 0.60
C ARG A 79 8.09 14.84 -0.64
N HIS A 80 8.34 13.98 -1.62
CA HIS A 80 8.95 14.39 -2.89
C HIS A 80 8.06 15.44 -3.59
N PRO A 81 8.64 16.55 -4.10
CA PRO A 81 7.86 17.62 -4.74
C PRO A 81 7.23 17.17 -6.07
N ASN A 82 6.21 17.91 -6.51
CA ASN A 82 5.49 17.66 -7.76
C ASN A 82 6.23 18.12 -9.03
N LYS A 83 7.29 18.94 -8.90
CA LYS A 83 8.12 19.40 -10.01
C LYS A 83 9.59 19.11 -9.71
N SER A 84 10.34 18.72 -10.73
CA SER A 84 11.79 18.52 -10.61
C SER A 84 12.50 19.85 -10.40
N PRO A 85 13.48 19.93 -9.47
CA PRO A 85 14.35 21.09 -9.34
C PRO A 85 15.41 21.17 -10.47
N ASP A 86 15.67 20.05 -11.16
CA ASP A 86 16.77 19.92 -12.12
C ASP A 86 16.29 19.98 -13.59
N PHE A 87 15.00 19.71 -13.84
CA PHE A 87 14.45 19.61 -15.19
C PHE A 87 13.11 20.37 -15.30
N ASP A 88 13.04 21.35 -16.19
CA ASP A 88 11.88 22.26 -16.28
C ASP A 88 10.55 21.58 -16.63
N ASN A 89 10.60 20.51 -17.42
CA ASN A 89 9.43 19.82 -17.96
C ASN A 89 9.22 18.42 -17.35
N LEU A 90 9.75 18.19 -16.14
CA LEU A 90 9.58 16.93 -15.42
C LEU A 90 8.72 17.14 -14.16
N PHE A 91 7.60 16.43 -14.11
CA PHE A 91 6.62 16.49 -13.04
C PHE A 91 6.38 15.11 -12.42
N PHE A 92 5.99 15.08 -11.16
CA PHE A 92 5.72 13.86 -10.40
C PHE A 92 4.34 13.97 -9.75
N LEU A 93 3.52 12.93 -9.91
CA LEU A 93 2.19 12.83 -9.30
C LEU A 93 1.96 11.41 -8.75
N GLY A 94 1.11 11.31 -7.74
CA GLY A 94 0.72 10.02 -7.15
C GLY A 94 0.92 9.94 -5.64
N GLY A 95 0.85 8.72 -5.09
CA GLY A 95 0.76 8.50 -3.65
C GLY A 95 2.08 8.58 -2.88
N SER A 96 3.21 8.59 -3.58
CA SER A 96 4.56 8.70 -2.99
C SER A 96 5.12 10.13 -3.00
N VAL A 97 4.40 11.07 -3.62
CA VAL A 97 4.79 12.48 -3.75
C VAL A 97 3.83 13.36 -2.96
N HIS A 98 4.09 14.67 -2.93
CA HIS A 98 3.14 15.62 -2.38
C HIS A 98 1.78 15.53 -3.12
N PRO A 99 0.64 15.56 -2.40
CA PRO A 99 0.47 15.77 -0.96
C PRO A 99 0.53 14.48 -0.12
N GLY A 100 0.44 13.29 -0.72
CA GLY A 100 0.62 12.01 -0.03
C GLY A 100 -0.20 10.87 -0.62
N GLY A 101 -0.23 9.73 0.09
CA GLY A 101 -0.92 8.51 -0.33
C GLY A 101 -2.43 8.51 -0.11
N GLY A 102 -3.11 7.60 -0.83
CA GLY A 102 -4.56 7.41 -0.76
C GLY A 102 -5.28 8.13 -1.91
N ILE A 103 -6.43 7.58 -2.33
CA ILE A 103 -7.15 8.03 -3.55
C ILE A 103 -7.36 9.55 -3.58
N PRO A 104 -7.88 10.21 -2.52
CA PRO A 104 -8.12 11.65 -2.57
C PRO A 104 -6.83 12.46 -2.76
N LEU A 105 -5.74 12.08 -2.08
CA LEU A 105 -4.47 12.79 -2.15
C LEU A 105 -3.75 12.54 -3.48
N CYS A 106 -3.85 11.35 -4.05
CA CYS A 106 -3.37 11.07 -5.40
C CYS A 106 -4.08 11.94 -6.44
N LEU A 107 -5.41 12.09 -6.34
CA LEU A 107 -6.18 12.96 -7.24
C LEU A 107 -5.81 14.44 -7.05
N PHE A 108 -5.60 14.85 -5.80
CA PHE A 108 -5.15 16.22 -5.52
C PHE A 108 -3.73 16.48 -6.03
N SER A 109 -2.83 15.50 -5.95
CA SER A 109 -1.51 15.54 -6.58
C SER A 109 -1.60 15.81 -8.09
N ALA A 110 -2.53 15.15 -8.78
CA ALA A 110 -2.76 15.37 -10.21
C ALA A 110 -3.27 16.79 -10.49
N SER A 111 -4.21 17.30 -9.68
CA SER A 111 -4.71 18.68 -9.80
C SER A 111 -3.60 19.72 -9.64
N ILE A 112 -2.71 19.53 -8.66
CA ILE A 112 -1.56 20.43 -8.44
C ILE A 112 -0.62 20.43 -9.65
N VAL A 113 -0.37 19.26 -10.24
CA VAL A 113 0.49 19.15 -11.43
C VAL A 113 -0.17 19.77 -12.66
N ASP A 114 -1.49 19.61 -12.83
CA ASP A 114 -2.26 20.24 -13.91
C ASP A 114 -2.12 21.78 -13.86
N ASP A 115 -2.22 22.38 -12.67
CA ASP A 115 -2.01 23.83 -12.46
C ASP A 115 -0.57 24.29 -12.72
N MET A 116 0.42 23.37 -12.71
CA MET A 116 1.84 23.68 -12.91
C MET A 116 2.31 23.55 -14.38
N ILE A 117 1.55 22.83 -15.20
CA ILE A 117 1.92 22.60 -16.61
C ILE A 117 1.59 23.87 -17.42
N PRO A 118 2.53 24.40 -18.22
CA PRO A 118 2.32 25.60 -19.05
C PRO A 118 1.26 25.46 -20.14
#